data_AF-A0A7K0G6T6-F1
#
_entry.id   AF-A0A7K0G6T6-F1
#
_cell.length_a   1.000
_cell.length_b   1.000
_cell.length_c   1.000
_cell.angle_alpha   90.00
_cell.angle_beta   90.00
_cell.angle_gamma   90.00
#
_symmetry.space_group_name_H-M   'P 1'
#
loop_
_entity.id
_entity.type
_entity.pdbx_description
1 polymer ?
#
loop_
_entity_poly.entity_id
_entity_poly.type
_entity_poly.pdbx_seq_one_letter_code
_entity_poly.pdbx_strand_id
1 'polypeptide(L)'
;MPWLDIGQTNVKLTQYKDIFAGELEILSAKILRDKVHIECNQRSKDLPYFGGVLVLEVENITIYDEAELMLSLEELNKLSVTYWEQVKNH
;
A
#
# COMPACT_ATOMS: atom_id res chain seq x y z
N MET A 1 21.91 24.92 -4.28
CA MET A 1 20.67 25.72 -4.19
C MET A 1 19.65 24.88 -3.44
N PRO A 2 18.87 25.51 -2.55
CA PRO A 2 17.95 24.89 -1.61
C PRO A 2 16.99 23.95 -2.36
N TRP A 3 16.52 22.85 -1.79
CA TRP A 3 15.31 22.87 -0.94
C TRP A 3 14.24 23.85 -1.45
N LEU A 4 14.10 24.01 -2.77
CA LEU A 4 12.89 24.53 -3.35
C LEU A 4 11.82 23.54 -2.93
N ASP A 5 11.13 23.93 -1.88
CA ASP A 5 9.71 23.77 -1.67
C ASP A 5 9.01 24.31 -2.94
N ILE A 6 9.20 23.60 -4.07
CA ILE A 6 8.38 23.74 -5.27
C ILE A 6 7.05 23.16 -4.84
N GLY A 7 6.25 24.02 -4.19
CA GLY A 7 5.03 23.69 -3.46
C GLY A 7 4.43 22.40 -3.97
N GLN A 8 4.78 21.29 -3.31
CA GLN A 8 4.19 20.00 -3.62
C GLN A 8 2.74 20.17 -3.23
N THR A 9 1.92 20.46 -4.24
CA THR A 9 0.51 20.65 -4.04
C THR A 9 0.03 19.28 -3.60
N ASN A 10 -0.30 19.14 -2.32
CA ASN A 10 -0.86 17.92 -1.78
C ASN A 10 -2.20 17.69 -2.48
N VAL A 11 -2.18 16.93 -3.57
CA VAL A 11 -3.37 16.61 -4.33
C VAL A 11 -4.10 15.49 -3.59
N LYS A 12 -5.32 15.78 -3.15
CA LYS A 12 -6.19 14.76 -2.57
C LYS A 12 -6.91 14.01 -3.68
N LEU A 13 -6.45 12.80 -3.97
CA LEU A 13 -7.14 11.88 -4.87
C LEU A 13 -8.22 11.11 -4.08
N THR A 14 -9.43 11.04 -4.64
CA THR A 14 -10.57 10.35 -4.00
C THR A 14 -11.23 9.31 -4.90
N GLN A 15 -10.97 9.35 -6.20
CA GLN A 15 -11.51 8.39 -7.15
C GLN A 15 -10.51 7.26 -7.37
N TYR A 16 -10.99 6.01 -7.38
CA TYR A 16 -10.13 4.83 -7.55
C TYR A 16 -9.28 4.88 -8.81
N LYS A 17 -9.86 5.34 -9.94
CA LYS A 17 -9.15 5.47 -11.21
C LYS A 17 -7.94 6.42 -11.13
N ASP A 18 -7.98 7.41 -10.24
CA ASP A 18 -6.91 8.40 -10.09
C ASP A 18 -5.90 7.91 -9.06
N ILE A 19 -6.36 7.27 -7.97
CA ILE A 19 -5.50 6.67 -6.93
C ILE A 19 -4.61 5.57 -7.54
N PHE A 20 -5.22 4.70 -8.35
CA PHE A 20 -4.56 3.55 -8.98
C PHE A 20 -4.22 3.80 -10.46
N ALA A 21 -4.16 5.07 -10.88
CA ALA A 21 -3.71 5.43 -12.24
C ALA A 21 -2.27 4.95 -12.52
N GLY A 22 -1.47 4.78 -11.47
CA GLY A 22 -0.17 4.13 -11.52
C GLY A 22 -0.10 2.96 -10.55
N GLU A 23 0.87 2.08 -10.78
CA GLU A 23 1.19 1.00 -9.85
C GLU A 23 1.73 1.60 -8.54
N LEU A 24 1.07 1.26 -7.44
CA LEU A 24 1.45 1.68 -6.10
C LEU A 24 2.31 0.60 -5.44
N GLU A 25 3.47 1.00 -4.95
CA GLU A 25 4.36 0.17 -4.15
C GLU A 25 4.12 0.49 -2.66
N ILE A 26 3.70 -0.51 -1.88
CA ILE A 26 3.47 -0.36 -0.44
C ILE A 26 4.83 -0.34 0.28
N LEU A 27 5.12 0.76 0.97
CA LEU A 27 6.34 0.92 1.77
C LEU A 27 6.11 0.56 3.23
N SER A 28 5.01 1.04 3.80
CA SER A 28 4.64 0.80 5.19
C SER A 28 3.13 0.94 5.38
N ALA A 29 2.60 0.35 6.46
CA ALA A 29 1.21 0.52 6.87
C ALA A 29 1.13 0.69 8.39
N LYS A 30 0.25 1.58 8.84
CA LYS A 30 -0.02 1.85 10.26
C LYS A 30 -1.48 2.20 10.48
N ILE A 31 -1.98 1.94 11.69
CA ILE A 31 -3.33 2.36 12.10
C ILE A 31 -3.20 3.69 12.85
N LEU A 32 -3.92 4.71 12.39
CA LEU A 32 -4.00 6.03 13.04
C LEU A 32 -5.46 6.47 13.08
N ARG A 33 -5.98 6.76 14.29
CA ARG A 33 -7.36 7.23 14.50
C ARG A 33 -8.40 6.33 13.80
N ASP A 34 -8.26 5.02 14.00
CA ASP A 34 -9.14 3.98 13.42
C ASP A 34 -9.15 3.91 11.89
N LYS A 35 -8.15 4.51 11.23
CA LYS A 35 -7.94 4.43 9.79
C LYS A 35 -6.62 3.75 9.48
N VAL A 36 -6.58 3.00 8.38
CA VAL A 36 -5.34 2.42 7.88
C VAL A 36 -4.65 3.47 7.01
N HIS A 37 -3.43 3.83 7.38
CA HIS A 37 -2.56 4.73 6.64
C HIS A 37 -1.45 3.90 6.00
N ILE A 38 -1.43 3.88 4.67
CA ILE A 38 -0.46 3.14 3.88
C ILE A 38 0.44 4.17 3.19
N GLU A 39 1.73 4.12 3.47
CA GLU A 39 2.73 4.91 2.77
C GLU A 39 3.05 4.20 1.45
N CYS A 40 2.77 4.88 0.35
CA CYS A 40 2.92 4.34 -1.00
C CYS A 40 3.95 5.15 -1.79
N ASN A 41 4.72 4.44 -2.61
CA ASN A 41 5.52 5.01 -3.68
C ASN A 41 4.84 4.75 -5.03
N GLN A 42 5.09 5.62 -6.00
CA GLN A 42 4.64 5.48 -7.37
C GLN A 42 5.83 5.82 -8.28
N ARG A 43 6.09 4.98 -9.29
CA ARG A 43 7.31 5.09 -10.13
C ARG A 43 7.07 5.61 -11.54
N SER A 44 5.82 5.68 -12.02
CA SER A 44 5.56 6.14 -13.38
C SER A 44 5.78 7.65 -13.50
N LYS A 45 6.58 8.02 -14.51
CA LYS A 45 6.98 9.40 -14.80
C LYS A 45 5.86 10.21 -15.48
N ASP A 46 4.78 9.54 -15.87
CA ASP A 46 3.67 10.14 -16.59
C ASP A 46 2.62 10.76 -15.65
N LEU A 47 2.73 10.50 -14.34
CA LEU A 47 1.84 11.04 -13.34
C LEU A 47 2.47 12.25 -12.63
N PRO A 48 1.65 13.23 -12.20
CA PRO A 48 2.14 14.44 -11.53
C PRO A 48 2.47 14.23 -10.04
N TYR A 49 2.58 12.98 -9.58
CA TYR A 49 2.85 12.62 -8.19
C TYR A 49 3.74 11.37 -8.12
N PHE A 50 4.52 11.24 -7.03
CA PHE A 50 5.49 10.14 -6.84
C PHE A 50 5.09 9.16 -5.74
N GLY A 51 3.93 9.35 -5.12
CA GLY A 51 3.50 8.59 -3.96
C GLY A 51 2.68 9.44 -3.00
N GLY A 52 2.49 8.93 -1.79
CA GLY A 52 1.73 9.62 -0.75
C GLY A 52 1.21 8.67 0.31
N VAL A 53 0.25 9.16 1.08
CA VAL A 53 -0.43 8.37 2.11
C VAL A 53 -1.83 8.01 1.61
N LEU A 54 -2.05 6.72 1.36
CA LEU A 54 -3.37 6.17 1.11
C LEU A 54 -4.06 5.95 2.46
N VAL A 55 -5.20 6.59 2.67
CA VAL A 55 -6.00 6.46 3.89
C VAL A 55 -7.23 5.63 3.58
N LEU A 56 -7.38 4.50 4.26
CA LEU A 56 -8.49 3.59 4.08
C LEU A 56 -9.34 3.54 5.36
N GLU A 57 -10.65 3.59 5.15
CA GLU A 57 -11.66 3.23 6.12
C GLU A 57 -12.28 1.93 5.62
N VAL A 58 -12.15 0.88 6.40
CA VAL A 58 -12.43 -0.49 5.96
C VAL A 58 -13.30 -1.17 7.01
N GLU A 59 -14.42 -1.72 6.57
CA GLU A 59 -15.31 -2.51 7.42
C GLU A 59 -14.94 -4.00 7.39
N ASN A 60 -14.51 -4.50 6.24
CA ASN A 60 -14.20 -5.92 6.02
C ASN A 60 -12.98 -6.09 5.11
N ILE A 61 -12.24 -7.18 5.31
CA ILE A 61 -11.11 -7.58 4.46
C ILE A 61 -11.40 -8.95 3.84
N THR A 62 -11.01 -9.12 2.59
CA THR A 62 -10.99 -10.41 1.90
C THR A 62 -9.66 -10.55 1.20
N ILE A 63 -9.03 -11.71 1.38
CA ILE A 63 -7.69 -12.01 0.86
C ILE A 63 -7.84 -13.15 -0.13
N TYR A 64 -7.14 -13.03 -1.26
CA TYR A 64 -7.06 -14.07 -2.27
C TYR A 64 -5.60 -14.38 -2.56
N ASP A 65 -5.30 -15.63 -2.89
CA ASP A 65 -4.00 -16.03 -3.44
C ASP A 65 -3.92 -15.77 -4.95
N GLU A 66 -2.82 -16.16 -5.58
CA GLU A 66 -2.61 -16.03 -7.03
C GLU A 66 -3.56 -16.89 -7.88
N ALA A 67 -4.22 -17.88 -7.26
CA ALA A 67 -5.20 -18.76 -7.89
C ALA A 67 -6.65 -18.29 -7.64
N GLU A 68 -6.84 -17.08 -7.09
CA GLU A 68 -8.13 -16.50 -6.71
C GLU A 68 -8.87 -17.29 -5.61
N LEU A 69 -8.15 -18.09 -4.82
CA LEU A 69 -8.72 -18.78 -3.68
C LEU A 69 -8.74 -17.85 -2.47
N MET A 70 -9.91 -17.73 -1.85
CA MET A 70 -10.08 -16.91 -0.66
C MET A 70 -9.33 -17.53 0.53
N LEU A 71 -8.45 -16.75 1.14
CA LEU A 71 -7.68 -17.12 2.31
C LEU A 71 -8.28 -16.52 3.58
N SER A 72 -8.31 -17.32 4.64
CA SER A 72 -8.54 -16.83 6.00
C SER A 72 -7.29 -16.12 6.55
N LEU A 73 -7.49 -15.28 7.57
CA LEU A 73 -6.38 -14.64 8.28
C LEU A 73 -5.43 -15.66 8.94
N GLU A 74 -5.95 -16.81 9.36
CA GLU A 74 -5.14 -17.87 9.96
C GLU A 74 -4.21 -18.51 8.91
N GLU A 75 -4.73 -18.79 7.71
CA GLU A 75 -3.94 -19.32 6.59
C GLU A 75 -2.88 -18.32 6.14
N LEU A 76 -3.25 -17.03 6.03
CA LEU A 76 -2.29 -15.98 5.69
C LEU A 76 -1.17 -15.89 6.73
N ASN A 77 -1.49 -15.98 8.02
CA ASN A 77 -0.47 -15.95 9.07
C ASN A 77 0.47 -17.16 8.99
N LYS A 78 -0.07 -18.36 8.72
CA LYS A 78 0.75 -19.57 8.53
C LYS A 78 1.73 -19.39 7.35
N LEU A 79 1.24 -18.91 6.21
CA LEU A 79 2.06 -18.64 5.02
C LEU A 79 3.17 -17.63 5.33
N SER A 80 2.84 -16.54 6.00
CA SER A 80 3.79 -15.50 6.41
C SER A 80 4.90 -16.08 7.29
N VAL A 81 4.54 -16.81 8.35
CA VAL A 81 5.52 -17.41 9.27
C VAL A 81 6.42 -18.40 8.53
N THR A 82 5.85 -19.31 7.72
CA THR A 82 6.61 -20.29 6.95
C THR A 82 7.60 -19.63 5.98
N TYR A 83 7.18 -18.58 5.27
CA TYR A 83 8.07 -17.83 4.38
C TYR A 83 9.28 -17.26 5.13
N TRP A 84 9.03 -16.56 6.24
CA TRP A 84 10.12 -15.94 7.03
C TRP A 84 11.03 -16.96 7.72
N GLU A 85 10.50 -18.12 8.09
CA GLU A 85 11.31 -19.23 8.62
C GLU A 85 12.22 -19.83 7.54
N GLN A 86 11.73 -20.00 6.31
CA GLN A 86 12.55 -20.48 5.19
C GLN A 86 13.68 -19.49 4.85
N VAL A 87 13.37 -18.20 4.82
CA VAL A 87 14.38 -17.14 4.58
C VAL A 87 15.44 -17.11 5.68
N LYS A 88 15.08 -17.36 6.94
CA LYS A 88 16.06 -17.41 8.05
C LYS A 88 16.97 -18.64 8.01
N ASN A 89 16.54 -19.70 7.32
CA ASN A 89 17.26 -20.96 7.20
C ASN A 89 18.07 -21.07 5.91
N HIS A 90 18.25 -19.98 5.16
CA HIS A 90 19.15 -19.82 4.02
C HIS A 90 20.15 -18.71 4.30
#